data_AF-A0A1V5KCU6-F1
#
_entry.id   AF-A0A1V5KCU6-F1
#
_cell.length_a   1.000
_cell.length_b   1.000
_cell.length_c   1.000
_cell.angle_alpha   90.00
_cell.angle_beta   90.00
_cell.angle_gamma   90.00
#
_symmetry.space_group_name_H-M   'P 1'
#
loop_
_entity.id
_entity.type
_entity.pdbx_description
1 polymer ?
#
loop_
_entity_poly.entity_id
_entity_poly.type
_entity_poly.pdbx_seq_one_letter_code
_entity_poly.pdbx_strand_id
1 'polypeptide(L)'
;MQLPKNVLLEVYLDTCHSGTGLKAIDLLLTRQPRYLPPPSLAAFKAAQQSPTDTLRAMLVRANHPNHILWAACRDSQTSADALLDGKWHGAFTYFFCRELESAEGNLTRRELLKRVRAQLAANEFTQVPQLEYKATLRGTF
;
A
#
# COMPACT_ATOMS: atom_id res chain seq x y z
N MET A 1 -19.75 10.07 5.90
CA MET A 1 -19.61 9.07 6.97
C MET A 1 -18.50 9.55 7.89
N GLN A 2 -18.76 9.69 9.19
CA GLN A 2 -17.75 10.16 10.16
C GLN A 2 -17.56 9.06 11.21
N LEU A 3 -16.31 8.66 11.44
CA LEU A 3 -15.97 7.65 12.43
C LEU A 3 -16.07 8.25 13.84
N PRO A 4 -16.56 7.49 14.85
CA PRO A 4 -16.52 7.90 16.24
C PRO A 4 -15.09 8.20 16.73
N LYS A 5 -14.94 9.16 17.65
CA LYS A 5 -13.63 9.60 18.17
C LYS A 5 -12.82 8.53 18.90
N ASN A 6 -13.45 7.44 19.32
CA ASN A 6 -12.84 6.32 20.04
C ASN A 6 -12.57 5.10 19.14
N VAL A 7 -12.77 5.23 17.82
CA VAL A 7 -12.51 4.14 16.87
C VAL A 7 -11.18 4.39 16.15
N LEU A 8 -10.35 3.35 16.12
CA LEU A 8 -9.17 3.26 15.25
C LEU A 8 -9.61 2.67 13.91
N LEU A 9 -9.40 3.40 12.82
CA LEU A 9 -9.54 2.85 11.47
C LEU A 9 -8.14 2.49 10.97
N GLU A 10 -7.93 1.22 10.68
CA GLU A 10 -6.70 0.72 10.06
C GLU A 10 -7.06 0.10 8.71
N VAL A 11 -6.51 0.68 7.65
CA VAL A 11 -6.80 0.30 6.25
C VAL A 11 -5.55 -0.33 5.65
N TYR A 12 -5.74 -1.43 4.94
CA TYR A 12 -4.69 -2.15 4.23
C TYR A 12 -5.00 -2.13 2.73
N LEU A 13 -4.15 -1.45 1.96
CA LEU A 13 -4.28 -1.36 0.51
C LEU A 13 -3.12 -2.08 -0.15
N ASP A 14 -3.37 -3.33 -0.54
CA ASP A 14 -2.49 -4.06 -1.42
C ASP A 14 -2.93 -3.88 -2.88
N THR A 15 -2.73 -2.67 -3.39
CA THR A 15 -3.18 -2.27 -4.73
C THR A 15 -2.18 -1.33 -5.36
N CYS A 16 -2.19 -1.23 -6.69
CA CYS A 16 -1.49 -0.16 -7.40
C CYS A 16 -2.48 0.90 -7.85
N HIS A 17 -1.96 2.11 -7.99
CA HIS A 17 -2.56 3.11 -8.87
C HIS A 17 -1.83 3.10 -10.21
N SER A 18 -2.50 3.31 -11.34
CA SER A 18 -1.86 3.31 -12.67
C SER A 18 -0.86 4.47 -12.85
N GLY A 19 -0.96 5.52 -12.02
CA GLY A 19 0.01 6.62 -11.92
C GLY A 19 0.28 7.33 -13.24
N THR A 20 1.49 7.90 -13.38
CA THR A 20 2.02 8.33 -14.69
C THR A 20 2.40 7.06 -15.48
N GLY A 21 2.11 7.01 -16.78
CA GLY A 21 2.24 5.79 -17.61
C GLY A 21 3.65 5.21 -17.81
N LEU A 22 4.62 5.57 -16.95
CA LEU A 22 6.04 5.18 -17.02
C LEU A 22 6.47 4.30 -15.83
N LYS A 23 5.55 3.60 -15.17
CA LYS A 23 5.94 2.68 -14.08
C LYS A 23 6.84 1.58 -14.64
N ALA A 24 7.99 1.36 -13.99
CA ALA A 24 8.90 0.29 -14.35
C ALA A 24 8.16 -1.06 -14.29
N ILE A 25 8.20 -1.79 -15.40
CA ILE A 25 7.66 -3.14 -15.49
C ILE A 25 8.64 -4.06 -14.75
N ASP A 26 8.15 -4.77 -13.74
CA ASP A 26 8.88 -5.89 -13.14
C ASP A 26 8.94 -7.01 -14.18
N LEU A 27 10.14 -7.37 -14.65
CA LEU A 27 10.34 -8.28 -15.79
C LEU A 27 10.27 -9.76 -15.39
N LEU A 28 9.99 -10.07 -14.12
CA LEU A 28 9.87 -11.44 -13.65
C LEU A 28 8.49 -12.02 -14.01
N LEU A 29 8.48 -13.07 -14.84
CA LEU A 29 7.28 -13.75 -15.35
C LEU A 29 6.35 -14.31 -14.25
N THR A 30 6.87 -14.51 -13.04
CA THR A 30 6.11 -15.00 -11.88
C THR A 30 5.38 -13.89 -11.13
N ARG A 31 5.37 -12.66 -11.67
CA ARG A 31 4.74 -11.49 -11.05
C ARG A 31 3.83 -10.76 -12.00
N GLN A 32 2.72 -10.26 -11.47
CA GLN A 32 1.76 -9.49 -12.24
C GLN A 32 1.44 -8.16 -11.55
N PRO A 33 1.40 -7.04 -12.30
CA PRO A 33 1.08 -5.74 -11.75
C PRO A 33 -0.44 -5.57 -11.54
N ARG A 34 -0.86 -5.02 -10.39
CA ARG A 34 -2.27 -4.75 -10.07
C ARG A 34 -2.73 -3.32 -10.39
N TYR A 35 -2.68 -2.90 -11.66
CA TYR A 35 -3.25 -1.62 -12.09
C TYR A 35 -4.32 -1.78 -13.16
N LEU A 36 -5.31 -0.89 -13.15
CA LEU A 36 -6.24 -0.76 -14.26
C LEU A 36 -5.50 -0.20 -15.47
N PRO A 37 -5.63 -0.82 -16.66
CA PRO A 37 -5.04 -0.26 -17.87
C PRO A 37 -5.52 1.19 -18.03
N PRO A 38 -4.63 2.09 -18.50
CA PRO A 38 -5.00 3.50 -18.63
C PRO A 38 -6.24 3.63 -19.53
N PRO A 39 -7.23 4.43 -19.12
CA PRO A 39 -8.44 4.63 -19.91
C PRO A 39 -8.09 5.29 -21.26
N SER A 40 -8.99 5.20 -22.24
CA SER A 40 -8.82 5.91 -23.51
C SER A 40 -8.58 7.40 -23.27
N LEU A 41 -7.88 8.08 -24.19
CA LEU A 41 -7.54 9.50 -24.05
C LEU A 41 -8.78 10.38 -23.76
N ALA A 42 -9.94 10.03 -24.33
CA ALA A 42 -11.21 10.72 -24.08
C ALA A 42 -11.70 10.51 -22.64
N ALA A 43 -11.67 9.27 -22.14
CA ALA A 43 -12.04 8.96 -20.76
C ALA A 43 -11.05 9.54 -19.74
N PHE A 44 -9.75 9.59 -20.07
CA PHE A 44 -8.73 10.25 -19.26
C PHE A 44 -9.00 11.77 -19.14
N LYS A 45 -9.29 12.45 -20.26
CA LYS A 45 -9.63 13.88 -20.26
C LYS A 45 -10.91 14.19 -19.50
N ALA A 46 -11.91 13.29 -19.54
CA ALA A 46 -13.14 13.42 -18.75
C ALA A 46 -12.87 13.27 -17.24
N ALA A 47 -11.98 12.37 -16.83
CA ALA A 47 -11.61 12.16 -15.43
C ALA A 47 -10.70 13.27 -14.87
N GLN A 48 -9.88 13.91 -15.73
CA GLN A 48 -8.95 14.97 -15.34
C GLN A 48 -9.60 16.31 -14.95
N GLN A 49 -10.91 16.47 -15.18
CA GLN A 49 -11.64 17.73 -14.90
C GLN A 49 -11.90 18.00 -13.40
N SER A 50 -11.32 17.24 -12.48
CA SER A 50 -11.42 17.52 -11.04
C SER A 50 -10.12 18.13 -10.50
N PRO A 51 -9.98 19.47 -10.53
CA PRO A 51 -8.83 20.15 -9.93
C PRO A 51 -9.01 20.24 -8.41
N THR A 52 -8.81 19.15 -7.64
CA THR A 52 -8.98 19.24 -6.18
C THR A 52 -8.02 18.41 -5.31
N ASP A 53 -6.91 17.87 -5.82
CA ASP A 53 -6.19 16.83 -5.07
C ASP A 53 -5.31 17.32 -3.90
N THR A 54 -4.61 18.45 -4.00
CA THR A 54 -3.63 18.82 -2.95
C THR A 54 -4.29 19.37 -1.68
N LEU A 55 -5.21 20.32 -1.80
CA LEU A 55 -5.91 20.90 -0.65
C LEU A 55 -6.85 19.89 0.02
N ARG A 56 -7.55 19.03 -0.74
CA ARG A 56 -8.36 17.95 -0.14
C ARG A 56 -7.49 16.91 0.55
N ALA A 57 -6.38 16.48 -0.04
CA ALA A 57 -5.47 15.54 0.61
C ALA A 57 -4.89 16.11 1.91
N MET A 58 -4.53 17.40 1.92
CA MET A 58 -4.09 18.10 3.14
C MET A 58 -5.19 18.18 4.21
N LEU A 59 -6.44 18.47 3.81
CA LEU A 59 -7.58 18.53 4.72
C LEU A 59 -7.94 17.16 5.32
N VAL A 60 -7.89 16.10 4.51
CA VAL A 60 -8.07 14.71 4.96
C VAL A 60 -6.97 14.32 5.96
N ARG A 61 -5.72 14.76 5.73
CA ARG A 61 -4.60 14.52 6.64
C ARG A 61 -4.73 15.24 7.99
N ALA A 62 -5.33 16.43 8.01
CA ALA A 62 -5.45 17.25 9.21
C ALA A 62 -6.56 16.79 10.19
N ASN A 63 -7.60 16.11 9.71
CA ASN A 63 -8.84 15.89 10.48
C ASN A 63 -9.04 14.50 11.10
N HIS A 64 -8.08 13.59 10.96
CA HIS A 64 -8.29 12.18 11.33
C HIS A 64 -7.09 11.57 12.09
N PRO A 65 -6.89 11.94 13.37
CA PRO A 65 -5.80 11.42 14.17
C PRO A 65 -5.91 9.91 14.42
N ASN A 66 -7.07 9.27 14.24
CA ASN A 66 -7.23 7.84 14.52
C ASN A 66 -7.22 6.96 13.26
N HIS A 67 -6.67 7.45 12.15
CA HIS A 67 -6.54 6.64 10.94
C HIS A 67 -5.12 6.10 10.81
N ILE A 68 -5.00 4.90 10.30
CA ILE A 68 -3.76 4.26 9.90
C ILE A 68 -3.97 3.70 8.50
N LEU A 69 -3.02 3.96 7.62
CA LEU A 69 -3.03 3.42 6.27
C LEU A 69 -1.72 2.68 6.01
N TRP A 70 -1.86 1.40 5.64
CA TRP A 70 -0.83 0.58 5.05
C TRP A 70 -1.02 0.55 3.54
N ALA A 71 -0.05 1.06 2.80
CA ALA A 71 -0.01 0.96 1.35
C ALA A 71 1.11 -0.01 0.94
N ALA A 72 0.83 -0.94 0.04
CA ALA A 72 1.80 -1.95 -0.40
C ALA A 72 3.02 -1.36 -1.15
N CYS A 73 2.87 -0.19 -1.77
CA CYS A 73 3.94 0.46 -2.52
C CYS A 73 3.87 1.99 -2.43
N ARG A 74 4.94 2.67 -2.85
CA ARG A 74 4.90 4.12 -3.13
C ARG A 74 4.03 4.41 -4.35
N ASP A 75 3.60 5.66 -4.47
CA ASP A 75 2.84 6.19 -5.63
C ASP A 75 3.48 5.90 -6.99
N SER A 76 4.81 5.98 -7.05
CA SER A 76 5.71 5.77 -8.18
C SER A 76 6.07 4.30 -8.42
N GLN A 77 5.62 3.39 -7.54
CA GLN A 77 5.91 1.96 -7.60
C GLN A 77 4.67 1.15 -7.96
N THR A 78 4.88 -0.14 -8.17
CA THR A 78 3.85 -1.13 -8.50
C THR A 78 3.81 -2.17 -7.40
N SER A 79 2.63 -2.39 -6.80
CA SER A 79 2.35 -3.61 -6.03
C SER A 79 2.20 -4.83 -6.94
N ALA A 80 2.87 -5.91 -6.56
CA ALA A 80 2.91 -7.15 -7.31
C ALA A 80 1.96 -8.20 -6.71
N ASP A 81 1.28 -8.95 -7.57
CA ASP A 81 0.90 -10.33 -7.29
C ASP A 81 2.05 -11.26 -7.64
N ALA A 82 2.29 -12.29 -6.84
CA ALA A 82 3.38 -13.23 -7.02
C ALA A 82 2.99 -14.66 -6.67
N LEU A 83 3.59 -15.62 -7.37
CA LEU A 83 3.51 -17.04 -7.01
C LEU A 83 4.45 -17.31 -5.82
N LEU A 84 3.87 -17.43 -4.63
CA LEU A 84 4.57 -17.68 -3.36
C LEU A 84 3.98 -18.95 -2.73
N ASP A 85 4.85 -19.89 -2.32
CA ASP A 85 4.45 -21.21 -1.80
C ASP A 85 3.44 -21.97 -2.70
N GLY A 86 3.63 -21.85 -4.02
CA GLY A 86 2.78 -22.52 -5.01
C GLY A 86 1.39 -21.91 -5.18
N LYS A 87 1.10 -20.75 -4.57
CA LYS A 87 -0.18 -20.04 -4.69
C LYS A 87 0.03 -18.57 -5.06
N TRP A 88 -0.94 -17.99 -5.74
CA TRP A 88 -0.90 -16.56 -6.06
C TRP A 88 -1.31 -15.74 -4.86
N HIS A 89 -0.45 -14.80 -4.48
CA HIS A 89 -0.68 -13.88 -3.39
C HIS A 89 -0.28 -12.46 -3.78
N GLY A 90 -0.94 -11.49 -3.17
CA GLY A 90 -0.39 -10.16 -3.12
C GLY A 90 0.88 -10.14 -2.28
N ALA A 91 2.00 -9.72 -2.86
CA ALA A 91 3.31 -9.89 -2.23
C ALA A 91 3.43 -9.10 -0.91
N PHE A 92 2.85 -7.90 -0.81
CA PHE A 92 2.76 -7.19 0.47
C PHE A 92 1.92 -7.97 1.49
N THR A 93 0.71 -8.39 1.12
CA THR A 93 -0.20 -9.11 2.02
C THR A 93 0.42 -10.41 2.52
N TYR A 94 1.07 -11.18 1.64
CA TYR A 94 1.72 -12.44 2.00
C TYR A 94 2.80 -12.23 3.07
N PHE A 95 3.76 -11.33 2.83
CA PHE A 95 4.82 -11.11 3.81
C PHE A 95 4.31 -10.40 5.07
N PHE A 96 3.29 -9.55 4.97
CA PHE A 96 2.64 -8.94 6.14
C PHE A 96 2.08 -10.00 7.08
N CYS A 97 1.22 -10.89 6.58
CA CYS A 97 0.61 -11.95 7.40
C CYS A 97 1.68 -12.88 7.97
N ARG A 98 2.64 -13.31 7.15
CA ARG A 98 3.72 -14.20 7.59
C ARG A 98 4.54 -13.61 8.73
N GLU A 99 4.95 -12.35 8.63
CA GLU A 99 5.75 -11.71 9.67
C GLU A 99 4.93 -11.42 10.95
N LEU A 100 3.64 -11.08 10.81
CA LEU A 100 2.73 -10.90 11.93
C LEU A 100 2.52 -12.21 12.71
N GLU A 101 2.26 -13.31 11.99
CA GLU A 101 2.12 -14.66 12.55
C GLU A 101 3.42 -15.12 13.22
N SER A 102 4.57 -14.94 12.56
CA SER A 102 5.88 -15.35 13.09
C SER A 102 6.27 -14.67 14.41
N ALA A 103 5.70 -13.50 14.68
CA ALA A 103 5.96 -12.74 15.88
C ALA A 103 4.84 -12.85 16.92
N GLU A 104 3.83 -13.69 16.67
CA GLU A 104 2.67 -13.87 17.55
C GLU A 104 2.00 -12.53 17.92
N GLY A 105 2.00 -11.56 16.99
CA GLY A 105 1.48 -10.20 17.21
C GLY A 105 2.35 -9.30 18.11
N ASN A 106 3.46 -9.79 18.65
CA ASN A 106 4.35 -9.04 19.56
C ASN A 106 5.33 -8.11 18.83
N LEU A 107 4.81 -7.30 17.91
CA LEU A 107 5.58 -6.27 17.19
C LEU A 107 4.89 -4.92 17.27
N THR A 108 5.69 -3.87 17.27
CA THR A 108 5.19 -2.56 16.87
C THR A 108 4.94 -2.53 15.36
N ARG A 109 4.02 -1.68 14.91
CA ARG A 109 3.77 -1.46 13.47
C ARG A 109 5.04 -1.09 12.72
N ARG A 110 5.95 -0.34 13.37
CA ARG A 110 7.26 0.03 12.79
C ARG A 110 8.16 -1.18 12.56
N GLU A 111 8.21 -2.10 13.52
CA GLU A 111 9.01 -3.32 13.41
C GLU A 111 8.43 -4.26 12.36
N LEU A 112 7.11 -4.43 12.33
CA LEU A 112 6.45 -5.22 11.29
C LEU A 112 6.75 -4.65 9.90
N LEU A 113 6.59 -3.33 9.71
CA LEU A 113 6.92 -2.69 8.44
C LEU A 113 8.38 -2.91 8.03
N LYS A 114 9.32 -2.87 8.99
CA LYS A 114 10.74 -3.13 8.73
C LYS A 114 10.96 -4.57 8.26
N ARG A 115 10.32 -5.56 8.91
CA ARG A 115 10.42 -6.98 8.53
C ARG A 115 9.81 -7.24 7.16
N VAL A 116 8.61 -6.73 6.89
CA VAL A 116 7.94 -6.88 5.58
C VAL A 116 8.79 -6.29 4.46
N ARG A 117 9.38 -5.10 4.65
CA ARG A 117 10.29 -4.49 3.67
C ARG A 117 11.55 -5.35 3.45
N ALA A 118 12.11 -5.93 4.51
CA ALA A 118 13.26 -6.82 4.39
C ALA A 118 12.92 -8.06 3.57
N GLN A 119 11.75 -8.67 3.78
CA GLN A 119 11.33 -9.85 3.02
C GLN A 119 11.03 -9.54 1.55
N LEU A 120 10.37 -8.43 1.27
CA LEU A 120 10.15 -7.97 -0.10
C LEU A 120 11.48 -7.76 -0.83
N ALA A 121 12.46 -7.10 -0.19
CA ALA A 121 13.78 -6.90 -0.77
C ALA A 121 14.56 -8.22 -0.95
N ALA A 122 14.52 -9.12 0.04
CA ALA A 122 15.18 -10.43 -0.03
C ALA A 122 14.60 -11.33 -1.13
N ASN A 123 13.34 -11.11 -1.48
CA ASN A 123 12.67 -11.78 -2.59
C ASN A 123 12.62 -10.90 -3.83
N GLU A 124 13.52 -9.92 -3.99
CA GLU A 124 13.72 -9.13 -5.22
C GLU A 124 12.50 -8.31 -5.68
N PHE A 125 11.57 -7.97 -4.79
CA PHE A 125 10.49 -7.03 -5.10
C PHE A 125 10.99 -5.59 -5.00
N THR A 126 10.61 -4.76 -5.97
CA THR A 126 10.97 -3.33 -6.00
C THR A 126 10.01 -2.45 -5.19
N GLN A 127 8.84 -2.99 -4.81
CA GLN A 127 7.83 -2.27 -4.04
C GLN A 127 8.29 -2.00 -2.60
N VAL A 128 8.01 -0.80 -2.09
CA VAL A 128 8.33 -0.40 -0.73
C VAL A 128 7.04 0.02 -0.02
N PRO A 129 6.49 -0.84 0.86
CA PRO A 129 5.29 -0.51 1.60
C PRO A 129 5.43 0.76 2.43
N GLN A 130 4.36 1.54 2.56
CA GLN A 130 4.29 2.78 3.35
C GLN A 130 3.31 2.62 4.51
N LEU A 131 3.61 3.31 5.61
CA LEU A 131 2.75 3.41 6.78
C LEU A 131 2.51 4.89 7.08
N GLU A 132 1.29 5.37 6.81
CA GLU A 132 0.93 6.79 6.89
C GLU A 132 0.31 7.19 8.26
N TYR A 133 -0.02 8.48 8.43
CA TYR A 133 -0.76 9.03 9.59
C TYR A 133 -0.10 8.88 10.97
N LYS A 134 1.22 9.11 11.06
CA LYS A 134 2.02 8.98 12.31
C LYS A 134 1.86 7.60 12.98
N ALA A 135 1.40 6.58 12.26
CA ALA A 135 1.14 5.26 12.81
C ALA A 135 2.43 4.56 13.27
N THR A 136 3.58 4.92 12.70
CA THR A 136 4.91 4.48 13.15
C THR A 136 5.27 4.95 14.56
N LEU A 137 4.57 5.95 15.12
CA LEU A 137 4.79 6.47 16.48
C LEU A 137 3.89 5.80 17.54
N ARG A 138 2.98 4.92 17.13
CA ARG A 138 2.06 4.20 18.03
C ARG A 138 2.68 2.87 18.44
N GLY A 139 2.32 2.40 19.64
CA GLY A 139 2.90 1.21 20.29
C GLY A 139 2.62 -0.11 19.56
N THR A 140 2.58 -1.21 20.32
CA THR A 140 2.26 -2.56 19.82
C THR A 140 0.86 -2.63 19.19
N PHE A 141 0.60 -3.72 18.46
CA PHE A 141 -0.68 -3.95 17.78
C PHE A 141 -1.89 -3.84 18.70
#